data_AF-A0A929KF99-F1
#
_entry.id   AF-A0A929KF99-F1
#
_cell.length_a   1.000
_cell.length_b   1.000
_cell.length_c   1.000
_cell.angle_alpha   90.00
_cell.angle_beta   90.00
_cell.angle_gamma   90.00
#
_symmetry.space_group_name_H-M   'P 1'
#
loop_
_entity.id
_entity.type
_entity.pdbx_description
1 polymer ?
#
loop_
_entity_poly.entity_id
_entity_poly.type
_entity_poly.pdbx_seq_one_letter_code
_entity_poly.pdbx_strand_id
1 'polypeptide(L)'
;MTRKRLNKVRDSEITKRELLDAVGEIIRLHGFSGLKTNAIARWIGKDKNLIRYHFQGLNGLQKAFIHEKDYWLPFFERFRLDEKPDMESVREIFSGLMQENFRSFYENGEMQKIILWQICEQSPLMKSISEERELAGEVLLGKTDELFRNTDVSFRAIIALLLGGSYYMSLHAHTNGSKICGIDMGSERERNEVLRTIDQVIGWACNVARDNPINENEAIDMVNQEFNRLEALAAEIAELAEKGEGQNLADEQLVMEVGVLKDFLLSKMTSLNNETQVATFLKVNLARLVRICNVLYNPLRVVNPDGEVLLGLIEEVRKPAADLIAGSIVLPKLFCAKEAVGFTEEWLRIKAVLLESGIDPLLVEIIGIPFNRFLRLEGKTTWSDFRYLRKFGAILAECISAGSFDEIVLLEMLIGLGYNHSRFSAYYSRMLQAAISDLNPEEQRKVLLRAKARLFQVTLYTSMRFDPGKMRVENELSRWIDAELGVPLESVVALEGEAGKLNRTQRVAELAYWEKLMYDHGFYNESNLDVFSEKIARNFNAKDGRSFTGSSIKAKLYSKDKSVIAPIAKKLREMLDDLDNFLPG
;
A
#
# COMPACT_ATOMS: atom_id res chain seq x y z
N MET A 1 57.57 35.99 16.28
CA MET A 1 56.78 36.46 15.12
C MET A 1 55.98 35.29 14.56
N THR A 2 54.67 35.28 14.82
CA THR A 2 53.78 34.17 14.49
C THR A 2 52.84 34.62 13.37
N ARG A 3 53.24 34.43 12.10
CA ARG A 3 52.49 34.89 10.92
C ARG A 3 52.25 33.76 9.91
N LYS A 4 51.79 32.59 10.36
CA LYS A 4 51.66 31.38 9.50
C LYS A 4 50.32 30.63 9.52
N ARG A 5 49.30 31.05 10.29
CA ARG A 5 47.98 30.37 10.29
C ARG A 5 46.87 31.13 9.53
N LEU A 6 46.88 32.47 9.50
CA LEU A 6 45.83 33.26 8.84
C LEU A 6 45.83 33.16 7.30
N ASN A 7 46.99 33.04 6.66
CA ASN A 7 47.07 32.97 5.18
C ASN A 7 46.54 31.65 4.60
N LYS A 8 46.70 30.52 5.30
CA LYS A 8 46.30 29.20 4.78
C LYS A 8 44.78 28.99 4.74
N VAL A 9 44.06 29.58 5.70
CA VAL A 9 42.58 29.58 5.73
C VAL A 9 42.05 30.50 4.63
N ARG A 10 42.67 31.68 4.44
CA ARG A 10 42.32 32.63 3.39
C ARG A 10 42.49 32.01 1.99
N ASP A 11 43.58 31.29 1.73
CA ASP A 11 43.79 30.57 0.45
C ASP A 11 42.78 29.43 0.22
N SER A 12 42.32 28.77 1.28
CA SER A 12 41.34 27.68 1.20
C SER A 12 39.96 28.18 0.75
N GLU A 13 39.45 29.27 1.35
CA GLU A 13 38.15 29.83 0.98
C GLU A 13 38.18 30.46 -0.43
N ILE A 14 39.29 31.12 -0.81
CA ILE A 14 39.49 31.60 -2.18
C ILE A 14 39.42 30.44 -3.17
N THR A 15 40.11 29.33 -2.87
CA THR A 15 40.11 28.15 -3.74
C THR A 15 38.74 27.50 -3.86
N LYS A 16 37.95 27.44 -2.78
CA LYS A 16 36.56 26.97 -2.84
C LYS A 16 35.70 27.86 -3.74
N ARG A 17 35.83 29.19 -3.60
CA ARG A 17 35.08 30.15 -4.43
C ARG A 17 35.42 30.01 -5.90
N GLU A 18 36.70 29.97 -6.25
CA GLU A 18 37.15 29.76 -7.64
C GLU A 18 36.62 28.46 -8.24
N LEU A 19 36.55 27.38 -7.45
CA LEU A 19 35.96 26.11 -7.89
C LEU A 19 34.47 26.22 -8.19
N LEU A 20 33.71 26.94 -7.35
CA LEU A 20 32.27 27.18 -7.54
C LEU A 20 32.01 28.10 -8.73
N ASP A 21 32.79 29.17 -8.87
CA ASP A 21 32.68 30.10 -10.00
C ASP A 21 33.01 29.39 -11.33
N ALA A 22 34.01 28.51 -11.34
CA ALA A 22 34.32 27.68 -12.51
C ALA A 22 33.19 26.74 -12.90
N VAL A 23 32.46 26.18 -11.92
CA VAL A 23 31.26 25.36 -12.21
C VAL A 23 30.19 26.20 -12.89
N GLY A 24 29.88 27.39 -12.36
CA GLY A 24 28.90 28.31 -12.96
C GLY A 24 29.26 28.70 -14.39
N GLU A 25 30.51 29.08 -14.64
CA GLU A 25 31.01 29.43 -15.97
C GLU A 25 30.95 28.26 -16.97
N ILE A 26 31.32 27.04 -16.52
CA ILE A 26 31.25 25.86 -17.38
C ILE A 26 29.79 25.50 -17.69
N ILE A 27 28.87 25.56 -16.73
CA ILE A 27 27.43 25.33 -16.96
C ILE A 27 26.89 26.33 -17.99
N ARG A 28 27.28 27.60 -17.85
CA ARG A 28 26.86 28.68 -18.76
C ARG A 28 27.32 28.45 -20.20
N LEU A 29 28.56 27.99 -20.41
CA LEU A 29 29.17 27.83 -21.73
C LEU A 29 28.94 26.46 -22.37
N HIS A 30 28.90 25.40 -21.57
CA HIS A 30 28.95 24.00 -22.04
C HIS A 30 27.81 23.13 -21.50
N GLY A 31 26.93 23.68 -20.66
CA GLY A 31 25.90 22.90 -19.97
C GLY A 31 26.49 21.90 -18.96
N PHE A 32 25.62 21.07 -18.38
CA PHE A 32 26.02 20.15 -17.31
C PHE A 32 26.87 18.97 -17.77
N SER A 33 26.73 18.55 -19.04
CA SER A 33 27.58 17.49 -19.62
C SER A 33 29.07 17.90 -19.71
N GLY A 34 29.36 19.21 -19.67
CA GLY A 34 30.70 19.77 -19.61
C GLY A 34 31.38 19.67 -18.24
N LEU A 35 30.63 19.41 -17.16
CA LEU A 35 31.17 19.34 -15.80
C LEU A 35 31.93 18.02 -15.58
N LYS A 36 33.23 18.06 -15.83
CA LYS A 36 34.18 16.98 -15.53
C LYS A 36 35.25 17.49 -14.59
N THR A 37 35.72 16.67 -13.65
CA THR A 37 36.78 17.03 -12.68
C THR A 37 38.00 17.65 -13.36
N ASN A 38 38.44 17.08 -14.49
CA ASN A 38 39.57 17.58 -15.27
C ASN A 38 39.25 18.87 -16.06
N ALA A 39 37.98 19.13 -16.40
CA ALA A 39 37.59 20.37 -17.06
C ALA A 39 37.65 21.54 -16.06
N ILE A 40 37.07 21.33 -14.86
CA ILE A 40 37.06 22.32 -13.78
C ILE A 40 38.49 22.62 -13.31
N ALA A 41 39.31 21.59 -13.07
CA ALA A 41 40.70 21.78 -12.63
C ALA A 41 41.54 22.56 -13.65
N ARG A 42 41.35 22.30 -14.95
CA ARG A 42 42.00 23.06 -16.03
C ARG A 42 41.51 24.49 -16.11
N TRP A 43 40.22 24.73 -15.88
CA TRP A 43 39.62 26.06 -15.91
C TRP A 43 40.28 27.02 -14.94
N ILE A 44 40.53 26.57 -13.71
CA ILE A 44 41.15 27.38 -12.65
C ILE A 44 42.68 27.24 -12.58
N GLY A 45 43.28 26.36 -13.40
CA GLY A 45 44.72 26.09 -13.38
C GLY A 45 45.24 25.46 -12.08
N LYS A 46 44.40 24.71 -11.34
CA LYS A 46 44.78 24.07 -10.06
C LYS A 46 44.65 22.54 -10.09
N ASP A 47 45.24 21.86 -9.11
CA ASP A 47 45.21 20.40 -9.00
C ASP A 47 43.79 19.86 -8.77
N LYS A 48 43.38 18.86 -9.56
CA LYS A 48 42.07 18.19 -9.46
C LYS A 48 41.76 17.59 -8.08
N ASN A 49 42.78 17.23 -7.30
CA ASN A 49 42.65 16.70 -5.95
C ASN A 49 42.02 17.72 -4.98
N LEU A 50 42.09 19.02 -5.29
CA LEU A 50 41.43 20.07 -4.48
C LEU A 50 39.91 19.93 -4.47
N ILE A 51 39.32 19.42 -5.56
CA ILE A 51 37.88 19.12 -5.62
C ILE A 51 37.54 18.02 -4.60
N ARG A 52 38.33 16.95 -4.56
CA ARG A 52 38.16 15.87 -3.58
C ARG A 52 38.39 16.38 -2.15
N TYR A 53 39.40 17.23 -1.95
CA TYR A 53 39.75 17.76 -0.64
C TYR A 53 38.68 18.70 -0.07
N HIS A 54 38.14 19.63 -0.87
CA HIS A 54 37.18 20.62 -0.38
C HIS A 54 35.72 20.16 -0.43
N PHE A 55 35.37 19.28 -1.38
CA PHE A 55 33.98 18.93 -1.67
C PHE A 55 33.73 17.43 -1.75
N GLN A 56 34.69 16.60 -1.32
CA GLN A 56 34.56 15.12 -1.33
C GLN A 56 34.33 14.52 -2.73
N GLY A 57 34.58 15.28 -3.80
CA GLY A 57 34.45 14.82 -5.19
C GLY A 57 33.62 15.77 -6.04
N LEU A 58 33.38 15.37 -7.30
CA LEU A 58 32.62 16.17 -8.26
C LEU A 58 31.16 16.38 -7.82
N ASN A 59 30.50 15.33 -7.35
CA ASN A 59 29.12 15.40 -6.89
C ASN A 59 28.95 16.37 -5.72
N GLY A 60 29.88 16.38 -4.77
CA GLY A 60 29.79 17.32 -3.64
C GLY A 60 30.05 18.77 -4.05
N LEU A 61 30.91 19.01 -5.05
CA LEU A 61 31.11 20.35 -5.61
C LEU A 61 29.85 20.83 -6.36
N GLN A 62 29.23 19.94 -7.16
CA GLN A 62 27.98 20.22 -7.84
C GLN A 62 26.83 20.47 -6.84
N LYS A 63 26.73 19.64 -5.80
CA LYS A 63 25.74 19.82 -4.72
C LYS A 63 25.92 21.17 -4.03
N ALA A 64 27.16 21.54 -3.70
CA ALA A 64 27.47 22.83 -3.09
C ALA A 64 27.10 24.02 -3.99
N PHE A 65 27.41 23.94 -5.28
CA PHE A 65 27.02 24.97 -6.25
C PHE A 65 25.50 25.10 -6.36
N ILE A 66 24.77 23.98 -6.44
CA ILE A 66 23.32 24.01 -6.54
C ILE A 66 22.72 24.63 -5.28
N HIS A 67 23.14 24.22 -4.09
CA HIS A 67 22.66 24.82 -2.84
C HIS A 67 22.94 26.32 -2.74
N GLU A 68 24.04 26.83 -3.30
CA GLU A 68 24.32 28.27 -3.33
C GLU A 68 23.31 29.03 -4.19
N LYS A 69 22.83 28.41 -5.29
CA LYS A 69 21.91 29.04 -6.25
C LYS A 69 20.44 28.72 -5.99
N ASP A 70 20.16 27.73 -5.15
CA ASP A 70 18.83 27.26 -4.86
C ASP A 70 18.08 28.21 -3.92
N TYR A 71 17.03 28.84 -4.45
CA TYR A 71 16.19 29.78 -3.71
C TYR A 71 15.03 29.10 -2.97
N TRP A 72 14.78 27.79 -3.16
CA TRP A 72 13.60 27.13 -2.59
C TRP A 72 13.63 27.05 -1.07
N LEU A 73 14.77 26.72 -0.47
CA LEU A 73 14.89 26.67 0.99
C LEU A 73 14.66 28.06 1.62
N PRO A 74 15.30 29.15 1.16
CA PRO A 74 14.97 30.51 1.61
C PRO A 74 13.50 30.88 1.43
N PHE A 75 12.87 30.42 0.34
CA PHE A 75 11.45 30.68 0.11
C PHE A 75 10.59 30.00 1.15
N PHE A 76 10.79 28.72 1.43
CA PHE A 76 10.04 28.00 2.47
C PHE A 76 10.31 28.54 3.87
N GLU A 77 11.49 29.12 4.11
CA GLU A 77 11.77 29.81 5.37
C GLU A 77 11.01 31.13 5.51
N ARG A 78 10.80 31.87 4.42
CA ARG A 78 10.11 33.18 4.44
C ARG A 78 8.59 33.06 4.30
N PHE A 79 8.12 32.20 3.41
CA PHE A 79 6.71 31.92 3.16
C PHE A 79 6.23 30.83 4.09
N ARG A 80 5.78 31.24 5.28
CA ARG A 80 5.26 30.33 6.29
C ARG A 80 3.78 30.56 6.52
N LEU A 81 3.07 29.47 6.72
CA LEU A 81 1.71 29.48 7.25
C LEU A 81 1.76 29.25 8.76
N ASP A 82 0.83 29.89 9.46
CA ASP A 82 0.60 29.68 10.89
C ASP A 82 0.22 28.22 11.18
N GLU A 83 0.12 27.86 12.47
CA GLU A 83 -0.32 26.51 12.86
C GLU A 83 -1.74 26.20 12.39
N LYS A 84 -2.61 27.22 12.33
CA LYS A 84 -3.99 27.12 11.87
C LYS A 84 -4.24 28.16 10.79
N PRO A 85 -3.87 27.89 9.53
CA PRO A 85 -4.12 28.82 8.45
C PRO A 85 -5.61 28.88 8.10
N ASP A 86 -6.01 29.96 7.45
CA ASP A 86 -7.31 30.13 6.82
C ASP A 86 -7.15 30.29 5.30
N MET A 87 -8.27 30.34 4.57
CA MET A 87 -8.23 30.42 3.09
C MET A 87 -7.56 31.71 2.58
N GLU A 88 -7.67 32.81 3.31
CA GLU A 88 -7.09 34.09 2.90
C GLU A 88 -5.58 34.09 3.08
N SER A 89 -5.08 33.61 4.22
CA SER A 89 -3.65 33.44 4.46
C SER A 89 -3.01 32.42 3.50
N VAL A 90 -3.71 31.32 3.16
CA VAL A 90 -3.25 30.39 2.13
C VAL A 90 -3.12 31.10 0.78
N ARG A 91 -4.15 31.85 0.36
CA ARG A 91 -4.10 32.61 -0.89
C ARG A 91 -2.93 33.58 -0.89
N GLU A 92 -2.79 34.42 0.14
CA GLU A 92 -1.75 35.43 0.22
C GLU A 92 -0.34 34.81 0.13
N ILE A 93 -0.08 33.78 0.95
CA ILE A 93 1.23 33.12 1.02
C ILE A 93 1.56 32.41 -0.29
N PHE A 94 0.64 31.63 -0.86
CA PHE A 94 0.92 30.89 -2.09
C PHE A 94 0.94 31.78 -3.33
N SER A 95 0.11 32.82 -3.40
CA SER A 95 0.19 33.84 -4.46
C SER A 95 1.55 34.53 -4.42
N GLY A 96 2.00 34.98 -3.23
CA GLY A 96 3.30 35.60 -3.05
C GLY A 96 4.45 34.67 -3.44
N LEU A 97 4.43 33.43 -2.93
CA LEU A 97 5.43 32.41 -3.21
C LEU A 97 5.54 32.13 -4.71
N MET A 98 4.42 31.89 -5.40
CA MET A 98 4.43 31.53 -6.81
C MET A 98 4.78 32.70 -7.72
N GLN A 99 4.36 33.92 -7.38
CA GLN A 99 4.78 35.13 -8.07
C GLN A 99 6.29 35.37 -7.92
N GLU A 100 6.83 35.18 -6.72
CA GLU A 100 8.25 35.37 -6.48
C GLU A 100 9.11 34.26 -7.12
N ASN A 101 8.61 33.02 -7.13
CA ASN A 101 9.20 31.95 -7.94
C ASN A 101 9.26 32.32 -9.41
N PHE A 102 8.17 32.83 -9.98
CA PHE A 102 8.17 33.25 -11.39
C PHE A 102 9.22 34.34 -11.66
N ARG A 103 9.26 35.41 -10.86
CA ARG A 103 10.24 36.50 -11.03
C ARG A 103 11.68 36.01 -10.87
N SER A 104 11.95 35.32 -9.78
CA SER A 104 13.30 34.85 -9.43
C SER A 104 13.82 33.85 -10.45
N PHE A 105 12.95 32.95 -10.94
CA PHE A 105 13.33 32.00 -11.97
C PHE A 105 13.55 32.66 -13.34
N TYR A 106 12.72 33.65 -13.71
CA TYR A 106 12.89 34.39 -14.95
C TYR A 106 14.22 35.16 -14.99
N GLU A 107 14.64 35.74 -13.87
CA GLU A 107 15.88 36.53 -13.77
C GLU A 107 17.14 35.67 -13.59
N ASN A 108 17.01 34.47 -13.02
CA ASN A 108 18.16 33.62 -12.66
C ASN A 108 18.47 32.57 -13.75
N GLY A 109 19.34 32.95 -14.68
CA GLY A 109 19.79 32.06 -15.76
C GLY A 109 20.52 30.79 -15.27
N GLU A 110 21.21 30.82 -14.14
CA GLU A 110 21.87 29.62 -13.60
C GLU A 110 20.83 28.62 -13.07
N MET A 111 19.81 29.11 -12.37
CA MET A 111 18.74 28.25 -11.86
C MET A 111 17.88 27.68 -13.00
N GLN A 112 17.67 28.43 -14.08
CA GLN A 112 17.07 27.92 -15.31
C GLN A 112 17.84 26.71 -15.86
N LYS A 113 19.17 26.78 -15.88
CA LYS A 113 20.01 25.64 -16.28
C LYS A 113 19.85 24.47 -15.30
N ILE A 114 19.87 24.72 -13.99
CA ILE A 114 19.70 23.66 -12.97
C ILE A 114 18.36 22.92 -13.14
N ILE A 115 17.25 23.64 -13.31
CA ILE A 115 15.93 23.03 -13.53
C ILE A 115 15.87 22.28 -14.87
N LEU A 116 16.48 22.83 -15.94
CA LEU A 116 16.58 22.13 -17.22
C LEU A 116 17.35 20.80 -17.07
N TRP A 117 18.42 20.76 -16.29
CA TRP A 117 19.16 19.53 -16.02
C TRP A 117 18.31 18.48 -15.30
N GLN A 118 17.48 18.93 -14.35
CA GLN A 118 16.59 18.05 -13.58
C GLN A 118 15.61 17.26 -14.47
N ILE A 119 15.22 17.82 -15.63
CA ILE A 119 14.19 17.24 -16.50
C ILE A 119 14.75 16.63 -17.80
N CYS A 120 15.95 17.02 -18.24
CA CYS A 120 16.53 16.51 -19.49
C CYS A 120 17.25 15.16 -19.35
N GLU A 121 17.78 14.83 -18.17
CA GLU A 121 18.56 13.60 -17.96
C GLU A 121 18.30 12.99 -16.58
N GLN A 122 18.37 11.66 -16.48
CA GLN A 122 18.31 11.00 -15.18
C GLN A 122 19.63 11.19 -14.43
N SER A 123 19.58 11.89 -13.30
CA SER A 123 20.73 12.15 -12.43
C SER A 123 20.39 11.84 -10.98
N PRO A 124 21.09 10.89 -10.31
CA PRO A 124 20.88 10.60 -8.89
C PRO A 124 21.06 11.82 -7.99
N LEU A 125 22.00 12.71 -8.33
CA LEU A 125 22.20 13.97 -7.62
C LEU A 125 20.96 14.88 -7.73
N MET A 126 20.45 15.08 -8.95
CA MET A 126 19.27 15.94 -9.15
C MET A 126 18.01 15.36 -8.53
N LYS A 127 17.87 14.02 -8.54
CA LYS A 127 16.80 13.34 -7.80
C LYS A 127 16.86 13.66 -6.31
N SER A 128 18.04 13.53 -5.69
CA SER A 128 18.19 13.83 -4.26
C SER A 128 17.88 15.29 -3.90
N ILE A 129 18.22 16.24 -4.78
CA ILE A 129 17.92 17.67 -4.59
C ILE A 129 16.40 17.91 -4.73
N SER A 130 15.75 17.25 -5.69
CA SER A 130 14.30 17.34 -5.85
C SER A 130 13.55 16.78 -4.66
N GLU A 131 14.01 15.66 -4.10
CA GLU A 131 13.42 15.04 -2.91
C GLU A 131 13.62 15.92 -1.67
N GLU A 132 14.79 16.56 -1.49
CA GLU A 132 15.01 17.56 -0.43
C GLU A 132 14.03 18.74 -0.54
N ARG A 133 13.77 19.25 -1.76
CA ARG A 133 12.80 20.34 -1.98
C ARG A 133 11.37 19.90 -1.69
N GLU A 134 10.98 18.70 -2.10
CA GLU A 134 9.64 18.17 -1.85
C GLU A 134 9.40 17.99 -0.34
N LEU A 135 10.38 17.46 0.38
CA LEU A 135 10.31 17.32 1.85
C LEU A 135 10.19 18.68 2.55
N ALA A 136 10.90 19.71 2.08
CA ALA A 136 10.79 21.05 2.62
C ALA A 136 9.43 21.70 2.28
N GLY A 137 8.95 21.53 1.05
CA GLY A 137 7.66 22.03 0.58
C GLY A 137 6.46 21.35 1.23
N GLU A 138 6.58 20.07 1.60
CA GLU A 138 5.54 19.29 2.27
C GLU A 138 5.09 19.94 3.58
N VAL A 139 6.00 20.56 4.31
CA VAL A 139 5.67 21.26 5.57
C VAL A 139 4.69 22.41 5.33
N LEU A 140 4.79 23.09 4.18
CA LEU A 140 3.91 24.19 3.80
C LEU A 140 2.62 23.69 3.15
N LEU A 141 2.72 22.75 2.20
CA LEU A 141 1.58 22.18 1.48
C LEU A 141 0.67 21.36 2.41
N GLY A 142 1.23 20.58 3.32
CA GLY A 142 0.47 19.78 4.29
C GLY A 142 -0.45 20.61 5.18
N LYS A 143 -0.07 21.86 5.48
CA LYS A 143 -0.93 22.81 6.22
C LYS A 143 -2.17 23.25 5.44
N THR A 144 -2.15 23.11 4.13
CA THR A 144 -3.31 23.43 3.27
C THR A 144 -4.28 22.27 3.14
N ASP A 145 -3.81 21.02 3.31
CA ASP A 145 -4.63 19.84 3.03
C ASP A 145 -5.93 19.79 3.83
N GLU A 146 -5.95 20.27 5.08
CA GLU A 146 -7.18 20.30 5.89
C GLU A 146 -8.24 21.26 5.34
N LEU A 147 -7.79 22.41 4.81
CA LEU A 147 -8.67 23.44 4.25
C LEU A 147 -9.33 22.97 2.95
N PHE A 148 -8.64 22.14 2.17
CA PHE A 148 -9.13 21.62 0.89
C PHE A 148 -9.67 20.19 0.95
N ARG A 149 -9.58 19.49 2.10
CA ARG A 149 -9.93 18.06 2.25
C ARG A 149 -11.35 17.72 1.77
N ASN A 150 -12.28 18.62 2.00
CA ASN A 150 -13.71 18.42 1.74
C ASN A 150 -14.18 19.30 0.58
N THR A 151 -13.36 19.48 -0.44
CA THR A 151 -13.70 20.29 -1.61
C THR A 151 -13.32 19.54 -2.88
N ASP A 152 -13.86 19.96 -4.02
CA ASP A 152 -13.50 19.45 -5.34
C ASP A 152 -12.17 20.02 -5.85
N VAL A 153 -11.48 20.82 -5.04
CA VAL A 153 -10.28 21.57 -5.43
C VAL A 153 -9.03 20.79 -5.04
N SER A 154 -8.31 20.27 -6.03
CA SER A 154 -6.97 19.71 -5.82
C SER A 154 -5.91 20.83 -5.78
N PHE A 155 -5.74 21.44 -4.60
CA PHE A 155 -4.84 22.58 -4.43
C PHE A 155 -3.39 22.26 -4.81
N ARG A 156 -2.87 21.10 -4.38
CA ARG A 156 -1.52 20.63 -4.75
C ARG A 156 -1.32 20.53 -6.26
N ALA A 157 -2.32 20.03 -7.00
CA ALA A 157 -2.25 19.93 -8.46
C ALA A 157 -2.23 21.31 -9.14
N ILE A 158 -3.00 22.27 -8.62
CA ILE A 158 -2.99 23.66 -9.09
C ILE A 158 -1.59 24.26 -8.92
N ILE A 159 -0.99 24.13 -7.73
CA ILE A 159 0.37 24.64 -7.47
C ILE A 159 1.40 23.97 -8.39
N ALA A 160 1.31 22.65 -8.61
CA ALA A 160 2.20 21.93 -9.51
C ALA A 160 2.09 22.43 -10.97
N LEU A 161 0.88 22.71 -11.46
CA LEU A 161 0.66 23.28 -12.79
C LEU A 161 1.23 24.69 -12.92
N LEU A 162 1.03 25.54 -11.89
CA LEU A 162 1.60 26.89 -11.86
C LEU A 162 3.12 26.87 -11.82
N LEU A 163 3.71 25.93 -11.09
CA LEU A 163 5.16 25.72 -11.03
C LEU A 163 5.72 25.30 -12.40
N GLY A 164 5.14 24.27 -13.01
CA GLY A 164 5.53 23.80 -14.34
C GLY A 164 5.34 24.87 -15.42
N GLY A 165 4.23 25.62 -15.38
CA GLY A 165 3.96 26.73 -16.28
C GLY A 165 4.99 27.84 -16.14
N SER A 166 5.33 28.23 -14.91
CA SER A 166 6.35 29.24 -14.62
C SER A 166 7.71 28.85 -15.19
N TYR A 167 8.10 27.58 -15.03
CA TYR A 167 9.34 27.04 -15.56
C TYR A 167 9.35 27.02 -17.09
N TYR A 168 8.30 26.46 -17.70
CA TYR A 168 8.20 26.39 -19.16
C TYR A 168 8.22 27.77 -19.81
N MET A 169 7.40 28.72 -19.33
CA MET A 169 7.32 30.06 -19.92
C MET A 169 8.67 30.79 -19.85
N SER A 170 9.37 30.69 -18.73
CA SER A 170 10.67 31.34 -18.54
C SER A 170 11.77 30.69 -19.40
N LEU A 171 11.83 29.36 -19.44
CA LEU A 171 12.81 28.63 -20.26
C LEU A 171 12.57 28.84 -21.75
N HIS A 172 11.31 28.82 -22.19
CA HIS A 172 10.92 29.06 -23.58
C HIS A 172 11.28 30.48 -24.01
N ALA A 173 10.99 31.48 -23.16
CA ALA A 173 11.36 32.87 -23.43
C ALA A 173 12.87 33.05 -23.67
N HIS A 174 13.72 32.43 -22.84
CA HIS A 174 15.17 32.59 -22.94
C HIS A 174 15.82 31.72 -24.02
N THR A 175 15.19 30.59 -24.40
CA THR A 175 15.77 29.64 -25.36
C THR A 175 15.23 29.83 -26.78
N ASN A 176 13.91 30.00 -26.93
CA ASN A 176 13.23 30.16 -28.22
C ASN A 176 13.03 31.65 -28.55
N GLY A 177 12.66 32.46 -27.57
CA GLY A 177 12.46 33.91 -27.76
C GLY A 177 11.16 34.28 -28.48
N SER A 178 10.29 33.31 -28.77
CA SER A 178 8.96 33.56 -29.32
C SER A 178 7.88 33.62 -28.25
N LYS A 179 6.71 34.16 -28.65
CA LYS A 179 5.54 34.32 -27.79
C LYS A 179 4.96 32.97 -27.36
N ILE A 180 4.47 32.87 -26.13
CA ILE A 180 3.73 31.70 -25.61
C ILE A 180 2.26 32.08 -25.51
N CYS A 181 1.36 31.39 -26.21
CA CYS A 181 -0.07 31.73 -26.23
C CYS A 181 -0.33 33.21 -26.60
N GLY A 182 0.55 33.83 -27.40
CA GLY A 182 0.48 35.25 -27.75
C GLY A 182 1.14 36.21 -26.76
N ILE A 183 1.63 35.72 -25.62
CA ILE A 183 2.31 36.50 -24.57
C ILE A 183 3.81 36.59 -24.87
N ASP A 184 4.32 37.82 -24.97
CA ASP A 184 5.73 38.17 -25.04
C ASP A 184 6.33 38.34 -23.66
N MET A 185 7.13 37.35 -23.26
CA MET A 185 7.82 37.33 -21.98
C MET A 185 8.92 38.39 -21.86
N GLY A 186 9.38 39.01 -22.96
CA GLY A 186 10.28 40.16 -22.93
C GLY A 186 9.61 41.44 -22.42
N SER A 187 8.29 41.55 -22.56
CA SER A 187 7.49 42.69 -22.10
C SER A 187 7.20 42.60 -20.60
N GLU A 188 7.65 43.60 -19.84
CA GLU A 188 7.36 43.68 -18.40
C GLU A 188 5.85 43.77 -18.11
N ARG A 189 5.11 44.49 -18.95
CA ARG A 189 3.64 44.61 -18.85
C ARG A 189 2.97 43.24 -18.94
N GLU A 190 3.42 42.41 -19.87
CA GLU A 190 2.84 41.08 -20.11
C GLU A 190 3.30 40.07 -19.06
N ARG A 191 4.55 40.15 -18.57
CA ARG A 191 4.97 39.39 -17.37
C ARG A 191 4.12 39.72 -16.15
N ASN A 192 3.77 41.00 -15.96
CA ASN A 192 2.86 41.44 -14.90
C ASN A 192 1.42 40.94 -15.09
N GLU A 193 1.03 40.55 -16.29
CA GLU A 193 -0.25 39.86 -16.54
C GLU A 193 -0.19 38.42 -16.02
N VAL A 194 0.89 37.68 -16.33
CA VAL A 194 1.11 36.33 -15.81
C VAL A 194 1.10 36.30 -14.27
N LEU A 195 1.78 37.26 -13.63
CA LEU A 195 1.79 37.36 -12.17
C LEU A 195 0.39 37.60 -11.58
N ARG A 196 -0.45 38.41 -12.24
CA ARG A 196 -1.85 38.62 -11.83
C ARG A 196 -2.69 37.36 -12.03
N THR A 197 -2.48 36.64 -13.13
CA THR A 197 -3.17 35.37 -13.38
C THR A 197 -2.83 34.30 -12.36
N ILE A 198 -1.57 34.23 -11.88
CA ILE A 198 -1.18 33.34 -10.79
C ILE A 198 -2.03 33.60 -9.54
N ASP A 199 -2.18 34.86 -9.11
CA ASP A 199 -3.04 35.21 -7.97
C ASP A 199 -4.51 34.87 -8.23
N GLN A 200 -4.99 35.11 -9.44
CA GLN A 200 -6.38 34.83 -9.82
C GLN A 200 -6.72 33.34 -9.73
N VAL A 201 -5.85 32.47 -10.25
CA VAL A 201 -6.05 31.01 -10.22
C VAL A 201 -6.04 30.48 -8.77
N ILE A 202 -5.09 30.94 -7.96
CA ILE A 202 -5.03 30.57 -6.54
C ILE A 202 -6.26 31.11 -5.80
N GLY A 203 -6.67 32.36 -6.07
CA GLY A 203 -7.87 32.96 -5.50
C GLY A 203 -9.15 32.20 -5.85
N TRP A 204 -9.29 31.72 -7.10
CA TRP A 204 -10.41 30.86 -7.49
C TRP A 204 -10.44 29.55 -6.69
N ALA A 205 -9.28 28.91 -6.53
CA ALA A 205 -9.16 27.69 -5.73
C ALA A 205 -9.65 27.90 -4.29
N CYS A 206 -9.16 28.96 -3.62
CA CYS A 206 -9.56 29.29 -2.25
C CYS A 206 -11.04 29.68 -2.13
N ASN A 207 -11.59 30.41 -3.10
CA ASN A 207 -13.00 30.82 -3.09
C ASN A 207 -13.94 29.62 -3.24
N VAL A 208 -13.68 28.73 -4.21
CA VAL A 208 -14.48 27.52 -4.40
C VAL A 208 -14.46 26.66 -3.14
N ALA A 209 -13.27 26.49 -2.55
CA ALA A 209 -13.10 25.71 -1.34
C ALA A 209 -13.81 26.31 -0.10
N ARG A 210 -13.90 27.64 -0.01
CA ARG A 210 -14.65 28.34 1.04
C ARG A 210 -16.16 28.26 0.85
N ASP A 211 -16.63 28.39 -0.39
CA ASP A 211 -18.04 28.60 -0.69
C ASP A 211 -18.82 27.27 -0.85
N ASN A 212 -18.13 26.16 -1.18
CA ASN A 212 -18.72 24.82 -1.36
C ASN A 212 -18.00 23.73 -0.54
N PRO A 213 -18.00 23.78 0.82
CA PRO A 213 -17.51 22.67 1.60
C PRO A 213 -18.44 21.46 1.40
N ILE A 214 -17.93 20.37 0.85
CA ILE A 214 -18.62 19.08 0.75
C ILE A 214 -18.85 18.60 2.19
N ASN A 215 -20.07 18.78 2.69
CA ASN A 215 -20.46 18.20 3.96
C ASN A 215 -20.51 16.66 3.79
N GLU A 216 -19.70 15.91 4.54
CA GLU A 216 -19.64 14.45 4.43
C GLU A 216 -21.03 13.81 4.61
N ASN A 217 -21.88 14.41 5.44
CA ASN A 217 -23.26 13.97 5.64
C ASN A 217 -24.14 14.24 4.41
N GLU A 218 -24.01 15.38 3.75
CA GLU A 218 -24.76 15.67 2.52
C GLU A 218 -24.30 14.78 1.36
N ALA A 219 -23.00 14.50 1.23
CA ALA A 219 -22.50 13.59 0.22
C ALA A 219 -23.02 12.16 0.43
N ILE A 220 -23.07 11.69 1.67
CA ILE A 220 -23.67 10.39 2.02
C ILE A 220 -25.18 10.40 1.76
N ASP A 221 -25.87 11.48 2.11
CA ASP A 221 -27.31 11.63 1.87
C ASP A 221 -27.63 11.68 0.37
N MET A 222 -26.80 12.34 -0.44
CA MET A 222 -26.91 12.34 -1.89
C MET A 222 -26.65 10.95 -2.49
N VAL A 223 -25.58 10.23 -2.07
CA VAL A 223 -25.35 8.83 -2.49
C VAL A 223 -26.62 8.03 -2.20
N ASN A 224 -27.16 8.17 -0.98
CA ASN A 224 -28.34 7.44 -0.56
C ASN A 224 -29.57 7.80 -1.37
N GLN A 225 -29.79 9.08 -1.68
CA GLN A 225 -30.91 9.53 -2.53
C GLN A 225 -30.81 8.95 -3.93
N GLU A 226 -29.65 9.01 -4.59
CA GLU A 226 -29.47 8.47 -5.94
C GLU A 226 -29.66 6.95 -5.97
N PHE A 227 -29.13 6.22 -4.97
CA PHE A 227 -29.43 4.80 -4.86
C PHE A 227 -30.90 4.51 -4.59
N ASN A 228 -31.60 5.31 -3.77
CA ASN A 228 -33.02 5.08 -3.49
C ASN A 228 -33.87 5.28 -4.75
N ARG A 229 -33.53 6.26 -5.59
CA ARG A 229 -34.16 6.45 -6.92
C ARG A 229 -33.91 5.24 -7.81
N LEU A 230 -32.66 4.77 -7.88
CA LEU A 230 -32.29 3.62 -8.70
C LEU A 230 -32.95 2.32 -8.21
N GLU A 231 -33.06 2.12 -6.90
CA GLU A 231 -33.75 0.98 -6.28
C GLU A 231 -35.25 0.99 -6.60
N ALA A 232 -35.91 2.15 -6.54
CA ALA A 232 -37.31 2.31 -6.91
C ALA A 232 -37.55 2.03 -8.40
N LEU A 233 -36.76 2.64 -9.28
CA LEU A 233 -36.84 2.44 -10.73
C LEU A 233 -36.62 0.97 -11.10
N ALA A 234 -35.64 0.31 -10.49
CA ALA A 234 -35.38 -1.10 -10.74
C ALA A 234 -36.54 -2.01 -10.31
N ALA A 235 -37.24 -1.67 -9.23
CA ALA A 235 -38.42 -2.40 -8.79
C ALA A 235 -39.58 -2.24 -9.79
N GLU A 236 -39.81 -1.02 -10.28
CA GLU A 236 -40.83 -0.74 -11.30
C GLU A 236 -40.57 -1.53 -12.61
N ILE A 237 -39.32 -1.51 -13.09
CA ILE A 237 -38.90 -2.27 -14.27
C ILE A 237 -39.11 -3.78 -14.06
N ALA A 238 -38.74 -4.30 -12.89
CA ALA A 238 -38.92 -5.72 -12.56
C ALA A 238 -40.41 -6.12 -12.53
N GLU A 239 -41.30 -5.29 -11.96
CA GLU A 239 -42.74 -5.55 -11.96
C GLU A 239 -43.35 -5.54 -13.38
N LEU A 240 -42.93 -4.62 -14.24
CA LEU A 240 -43.36 -4.59 -15.65
C LEU A 240 -42.85 -5.82 -16.41
N ALA A 241 -41.62 -6.25 -16.12
CA ALA A 241 -41.01 -7.41 -16.71
C ALA A 241 -41.74 -8.72 -16.37
N GLU A 242 -42.31 -8.85 -15.16
CA GLU A 242 -43.13 -10.00 -14.74
C GLU A 242 -44.50 -10.05 -15.44
N LYS A 243 -45.05 -8.89 -15.84
CA LYS A 243 -46.34 -8.79 -16.55
C LYS A 243 -46.25 -9.12 -18.05
N GLY A 244 -45.07 -9.48 -18.55
CA GLY A 244 -44.84 -9.90 -19.94
C GLY A 244 -44.45 -8.78 -20.91
N GLU A 245 -44.26 -7.56 -20.42
CA GLU A 245 -43.87 -6.38 -21.23
C GLU A 245 -42.33 -6.24 -21.34
N GLY A 246 -41.65 -7.35 -21.64
CA GLY A 246 -40.19 -7.34 -21.74
C GLY A 246 -39.66 -6.66 -22.99
N GLN A 247 -38.90 -5.58 -22.81
CA GLN A 247 -38.17 -4.91 -23.90
C GLN A 247 -36.81 -5.59 -24.16
N ASN A 248 -36.37 -5.56 -25.42
CA ASN A 248 -35.03 -6.05 -25.83
C ASN A 248 -33.92 -4.99 -25.62
N LEU A 249 -34.30 -3.77 -25.27
CA LEU A 249 -33.41 -2.65 -24.98
C LEU A 249 -33.52 -2.30 -23.50
N ALA A 250 -32.46 -1.70 -22.96
CA ALA A 250 -32.46 -1.22 -21.59
C ALA A 250 -33.36 0.01 -21.47
N ASP A 251 -34.00 0.16 -20.32
CA ASP A 251 -34.80 1.34 -20.01
C ASP A 251 -33.95 2.62 -20.07
N GLU A 252 -34.41 3.62 -20.82
CA GLU A 252 -33.65 4.86 -21.06
C GLU A 252 -33.42 5.65 -19.77
N GLN A 253 -34.41 5.65 -18.86
CA GLN A 253 -34.30 6.33 -17.58
C GLN A 253 -33.28 5.62 -16.69
N LEU A 254 -33.28 4.28 -16.69
CA LEU A 254 -32.28 3.50 -15.96
C LEU A 254 -30.86 3.81 -16.43
N VAL A 255 -30.64 3.88 -17.74
CA VAL A 255 -29.32 4.22 -18.31
C VAL A 255 -28.84 5.60 -17.85
N MET A 256 -29.73 6.60 -17.82
CA MET A 256 -29.40 7.94 -17.36
C MET A 256 -29.03 7.95 -15.86
N GLU A 257 -29.87 7.37 -15.01
CA GLU A 257 -29.65 7.32 -13.55
C GLU A 257 -28.37 6.55 -13.18
N VAL A 258 -28.08 5.47 -13.91
CA VAL A 258 -26.82 4.73 -13.77
C VAL A 258 -25.62 5.59 -14.14
N GLY A 259 -25.72 6.41 -15.18
CA GLY A 259 -24.69 7.36 -15.59
C GLY A 259 -24.40 8.40 -14.50
N VAL A 260 -25.45 8.99 -13.92
CA VAL A 260 -25.32 9.96 -12.82
C VAL A 260 -24.68 9.32 -11.59
N LEU A 261 -25.17 8.14 -11.19
CA LEU A 261 -24.63 7.42 -10.04
C LEU A 261 -23.16 7.04 -10.25
N LYS A 262 -22.78 6.65 -11.47
CA LYS A 262 -21.39 6.35 -11.81
C LYS A 262 -20.46 7.51 -11.48
N ASP A 263 -20.74 8.67 -12.05
CA ASP A 263 -19.87 9.83 -11.94
C ASP A 263 -19.74 10.24 -10.46
N PHE A 264 -20.83 10.13 -9.71
CA PHE A 264 -20.83 10.38 -8.27
C PHE A 264 -19.99 9.36 -7.48
N LEU A 265 -20.14 8.06 -7.74
CA LEU A 265 -19.36 7.01 -7.07
C LEU A 265 -17.87 7.15 -7.35
N LEU A 266 -17.48 7.41 -8.60
CA LEU A 266 -16.07 7.57 -8.99
C LEU A 266 -15.47 8.84 -8.39
N SER A 267 -16.20 9.96 -8.45
CA SER A 267 -15.78 11.22 -7.82
C SER A 267 -15.57 11.04 -6.31
N LYS A 268 -16.53 10.41 -5.62
CA LYS A 268 -16.40 10.15 -4.19
C LYS A 268 -15.23 9.23 -3.87
N MET A 269 -14.99 8.19 -4.67
CA MET A 269 -13.81 7.32 -4.48
C MET A 269 -12.50 8.11 -4.56
N THR A 270 -12.38 9.05 -5.49
CA THR A 270 -11.18 9.90 -5.61
C THR A 270 -11.00 10.89 -4.46
N SER A 271 -12.08 11.23 -3.75
CA SER A 271 -12.02 12.15 -2.60
C SER A 271 -11.68 11.46 -1.27
N LEU A 272 -11.57 10.12 -1.23
CA LEU A 272 -11.29 9.39 0.00
C LEU A 272 -9.78 9.34 0.28
N ASN A 273 -9.41 9.58 1.53
CA ASN A 273 -8.02 9.88 1.90
C ASN A 273 -7.19 8.64 2.27
N ASN A 274 -7.81 7.46 2.41
CA ASN A 274 -7.09 6.22 2.70
C ASN A 274 -7.78 4.97 2.17
N GLU A 275 -6.99 3.89 2.03
CA GLU A 275 -7.44 2.60 1.51
C GLU A 275 -8.59 1.98 2.32
N THR A 276 -8.63 2.18 3.64
CA THR A 276 -9.69 1.62 4.50
C THR A 276 -11.04 2.29 4.22
N GLN A 277 -11.04 3.60 4.00
CA GLN A 277 -12.22 4.36 3.61
C GLN A 277 -12.73 3.89 2.24
N VAL A 278 -11.83 3.76 1.25
CA VAL A 278 -12.18 3.27 -0.08
C VAL A 278 -12.75 1.84 -0.01
N ALA A 279 -12.10 0.93 0.72
CA ALA A 279 -12.56 -0.44 0.88
C ALA A 279 -13.94 -0.53 1.55
N THR A 280 -14.18 0.29 2.57
CA THR A 280 -15.47 0.35 3.28
C THR A 280 -16.57 0.92 2.37
N PHE A 281 -16.27 2.01 1.66
CA PHE A 281 -17.17 2.63 0.70
C PHE A 281 -17.56 1.64 -0.41
N LEU A 282 -16.58 0.96 -1.01
CA LEU A 282 -16.82 -0.05 -2.03
C LEU A 282 -17.65 -1.22 -1.50
N LYS A 283 -17.35 -1.70 -0.29
CA LYS A 283 -18.10 -2.80 0.33
C LYS A 283 -19.59 -2.47 0.46
N VAL A 284 -19.93 -1.26 0.89
CA VAL A 284 -21.32 -0.81 1.05
C VAL A 284 -21.98 -0.66 -0.32
N ASN A 285 -21.38 0.12 -1.22
CA ASN A 285 -22.01 0.51 -2.47
C ASN A 285 -22.09 -0.62 -3.49
N LEU A 286 -21.05 -1.45 -3.62
CA LEU A 286 -21.11 -2.64 -4.48
C LEU A 286 -22.17 -3.63 -3.99
N ALA A 287 -22.33 -3.78 -2.67
CA ALA A 287 -23.40 -4.64 -2.14
C ALA A 287 -24.80 -4.12 -2.47
N ARG A 288 -25.00 -2.79 -2.57
CA ARG A 288 -26.27 -2.20 -3.05
C ARG A 288 -26.47 -2.46 -4.54
N LEU A 289 -25.45 -2.16 -5.35
CA LEU A 289 -25.50 -2.38 -6.81
C LEU A 289 -25.78 -3.85 -7.16
N VAL A 290 -25.17 -4.79 -6.43
CA VAL A 290 -25.45 -6.23 -6.58
C VAL A 290 -26.92 -6.55 -6.30
N ARG A 291 -27.54 -5.94 -5.28
CA ARG A 291 -28.97 -6.14 -5.00
C ARG A 291 -29.84 -5.62 -6.13
N ILE A 292 -29.57 -4.41 -6.63
CA ILE A 292 -30.31 -3.80 -7.74
C ILE A 292 -30.16 -4.64 -9.01
N CYS A 293 -28.94 -5.05 -9.36
CA CYS A 293 -28.67 -5.93 -10.48
C CYS A 293 -29.41 -7.27 -10.36
N ASN A 294 -29.53 -7.81 -9.15
CA ASN A 294 -30.28 -9.05 -8.90
C ASN A 294 -31.80 -8.88 -9.02
N VAL A 295 -32.34 -7.71 -8.72
CA VAL A 295 -33.77 -7.38 -8.93
C VAL A 295 -34.07 -7.31 -10.43
N LEU A 296 -33.17 -6.70 -11.21
CA LEU A 296 -33.28 -6.58 -12.66
C LEU A 296 -32.99 -7.89 -13.42
N TYR A 297 -32.47 -8.91 -12.76
CA TYR A 297 -32.10 -10.17 -13.38
C TYR A 297 -33.28 -11.15 -13.40
N ASN A 298 -33.73 -11.51 -14.61
CA ASN A 298 -34.71 -12.55 -14.84
C ASN A 298 -34.04 -13.78 -15.52
N PRO A 299 -33.95 -14.94 -14.82
CA PRO A 299 -33.31 -16.13 -15.36
C PRO A 299 -34.07 -16.79 -16.51
N LEU A 300 -35.35 -16.45 -16.72
CA LEU A 300 -36.15 -16.96 -17.84
C LEU A 300 -35.88 -16.20 -19.15
N ARG A 301 -35.20 -15.05 -19.08
CA ARG A 301 -34.85 -14.26 -20.27
C ARG A 301 -33.47 -14.63 -20.78
N VAL A 302 -33.35 -14.70 -22.12
CA VAL A 302 -32.07 -14.89 -22.80
C VAL A 302 -31.17 -13.66 -22.64
N VAL A 303 -31.76 -12.46 -22.67
CA VAL A 303 -31.06 -11.18 -22.54
C VAL A 303 -31.64 -10.40 -21.37
N ASN A 304 -30.77 -9.79 -20.58
CA ASN A 304 -31.13 -8.96 -19.43
C ASN A 304 -30.53 -7.56 -19.60
N PRO A 305 -31.05 -6.73 -20.53
CA PRO A 305 -30.38 -5.48 -20.93
C PRO A 305 -30.21 -4.51 -19.74
N ASP A 306 -31.23 -4.38 -18.88
CA ASP A 306 -31.18 -3.56 -17.67
C ASP A 306 -30.14 -4.07 -16.66
N GLY A 307 -30.09 -5.39 -16.48
CA GLY A 307 -29.08 -6.05 -15.66
C GLY A 307 -27.66 -5.86 -16.19
N GLU A 308 -27.47 -5.83 -17.51
CA GLU A 308 -26.19 -5.59 -18.16
C GLU A 308 -25.69 -4.15 -17.95
N VAL A 309 -26.59 -3.17 -17.97
CA VAL A 309 -26.25 -1.77 -17.63
C VAL A 309 -25.70 -1.68 -16.20
N LEU A 310 -26.39 -2.30 -15.23
CA LEU A 310 -25.93 -2.34 -13.84
C LEU A 310 -24.62 -3.14 -13.68
N LEU A 311 -24.46 -4.22 -14.43
CA LEU A 311 -23.24 -5.02 -14.43
C LEU A 311 -22.04 -4.19 -14.94
N GLY A 312 -22.25 -3.38 -15.98
CA GLY A 312 -21.29 -2.42 -16.49
C GLY A 312 -20.87 -1.40 -15.42
N LEU A 313 -21.83 -0.79 -14.72
CA LEU A 313 -21.56 0.12 -13.62
C LEU A 313 -20.72 -0.54 -12.51
N ILE A 314 -21.11 -1.76 -12.10
CA ILE A 314 -20.36 -2.52 -11.09
C ILE A 314 -18.91 -2.69 -11.54
N GLU A 315 -18.65 -3.05 -12.79
CA GLU A 315 -17.30 -3.23 -13.31
C GLU A 315 -16.51 -1.92 -13.38
N GLU A 316 -17.14 -0.82 -13.80
CA GLU A 316 -16.49 0.50 -13.88
C GLU A 316 -16.11 1.05 -12.50
N VAL A 317 -16.95 0.86 -11.49
CA VAL A 317 -16.66 1.24 -10.09
C VAL A 317 -15.59 0.32 -9.48
N ARG A 318 -15.57 -0.95 -9.89
CA ARG A 318 -14.65 -1.97 -9.39
C ARG A 318 -13.22 -1.77 -9.86
N LYS A 319 -13.05 -1.47 -11.14
CA LYS A 319 -11.76 -1.49 -11.85
C LYS A 319 -10.67 -0.59 -11.24
N PRO A 320 -10.96 0.65 -10.79
CA PRO A 320 -9.93 1.55 -10.24
C PRO A 320 -9.31 1.08 -8.92
N ALA A 321 -10.01 0.22 -8.17
CA ALA A 321 -9.64 -0.17 -6.81
C ALA A 321 -9.75 -1.69 -6.60
N ALA A 322 -9.39 -2.47 -7.62
CA ALA A 322 -9.60 -3.91 -7.66
C ALA A 322 -9.01 -4.67 -6.45
N ASP A 323 -7.86 -4.21 -5.93
CA ASP A 323 -7.15 -4.83 -4.82
C ASP A 323 -7.79 -4.55 -3.45
N LEU A 324 -8.59 -3.48 -3.35
CA LEU A 324 -9.22 -3.04 -2.10
C LEU A 324 -10.60 -3.67 -1.86
N ILE A 325 -11.09 -4.47 -2.81
CA ILE A 325 -12.42 -5.04 -2.76
C ILE A 325 -12.45 -6.19 -1.75
N ALA A 326 -13.35 -6.07 -0.78
CA ALA A 326 -13.59 -7.12 0.18
C ALA A 326 -14.05 -8.42 -0.52
N GLY A 327 -13.31 -9.50 -0.31
CA GLY A 327 -13.63 -10.81 -0.89
C GLY A 327 -14.98 -11.37 -0.47
N SER A 328 -15.57 -10.85 0.62
CA SER A 328 -16.89 -11.23 1.12
C SER A 328 -18.07 -10.66 0.34
N ILE A 329 -17.84 -9.77 -0.63
CA ILE A 329 -18.92 -9.18 -1.44
C ILE A 329 -19.51 -10.28 -2.33
N VAL A 330 -20.84 -10.40 -2.30
CA VAL A 330 -21.61 -11.35 -3.12
C VAL A 330 -21.59 -10.90 -4.58
N LEU A 331 -21.49 -11.84 -5.50
CA LEU A 331 -21.53 -11.57 -6.94
C LEU A 331 -22.97 -11.37 -7.44
N PRO A 332 -23.20 -10.53 -8.47
CA PRO A 332 -24.48 -10.48 -9.15
C PRO A 332 -24.86 -11.84 -9.75
N LYS A 333 -26.14 -12.21 -9.68
CA LYS A 333 -26.67 -13.46 -10.26
C LYS A 333 -26.49 -13.48 -11.78
N LEU A 334 -26.73 -12.36 -12.45
CA LEU A 334 -26.49 -12.22 -13.90
C LEU A 334 -25.01 -12.49 -14.24
N PHE A 335 -24.08 -11.92 -13.47
CA PHE A 335 -22.65 -12.21 -13.63
C PHE A 335 -22.36 -13.70 -13.51
N CYS A 336 -22.87 -14.33 -12.44
CA CYS A 336 -22.64 -15.74 -12.21
C CYS A 336 -23.24 -16.61 -13.34
N ALA A 337 -24.42 -16.25 -13.86
CA ALA A 337 -25.04 -16.96 -14.97
C ALA A 337 -24.21 -16.88 -16.26
N LYS A 338 -23.60 -15.72 -16.55
CA LYS A 338 -22.70 -15.54 -17.69
C LYS A 338 -21.44 -16.40 -17.56
N GLU A 339 -20.79 -16.34 -16.40
CA GLU A 339 -19.56 -17.11 -16.13
C GLU A 339 -19.82 -18.62 -16.02
N ALA A 340 -21.03 -19.02 -15.60
CA ALA A 340 -21.40 -20.42 -15.44
C ALA A 340 -21.29 -21.23 -16.74
N VAL A 341 -21.53 -20.61 -17.90
CA VAL A 341 -21.38 -21.28 -19.20
C VAL A 341 -19.93 -21.71 -19.40
N GLY A 342 -18.98 -20.79 -19.25
CA GLY A 342 -17.55 -21.07 -19.40
C GLY A 342 -17.05 -22.10 -18.38
N PHE A 343 -17.44 -21.97 -17.11
CA PHE A 343 -17.05 -22.95 -16.08
C PHE A 343 -17.67 -24.33 -16.27
N THR A 344 -18.85 -24.42 -16.89
CA THR A 344 -19.47 -25.70 -17.21
C THR A 344 -18.66 -26.42 -18.29
N GLU A 345 -18.31 -25.72 -19.36
CA GLU A 345 -17.48 -26.27 -20.44
C GLU A 345 -16.08 -26.66 -19.93
N GLU A 346 -15.45 -25.80 -19.14
CA GLU A 346 -14.16 -26.05 -18.51
C GLU A 346 -14.21 -27.31 -17.64
N TRP A 347 -15.20 -27.41 -16.75
CA TRP A 347 -15.35 -28.58 -15.87
C TRP A 347 -15.62 -29.87 -16.65
N LEU A 348 -16.48 -29.84 -17.67
CA LEU A 348 -16.77 -31.02 -18.49
C LEU A 348 -15.51 -31.53 -19.18
N ARG A 349 -14.68 -30.64 -19.70
CA ARG A 349 -13.39 -31.00 -20.32
C ARG A 349 -12.43 -31.60 -19.30
N ILE A 350 -12.25 -30.96 -18.15
CA ILE A 350 -11.38 -31.46 -17.08
C ILE A 350 -11.84 -32.83 -16.60
N LYS A 351 -13.15 -32.98 -16.32
CA LYS A 351 -13.77 -34.22 -15.87
C LYS A 351 -13.52 -35.37 -16.83
N ALA A 352 -13.65 -35.14 -18.14
CA ALA A 352 -13.40 -36.15 -19.16
C ALA A 352 -11.94 -36.66 -19.10
N VAL A 353 -10.97 -35.74 -19.07
CA VAL A 353 -9.54 -36.09 -19.03
C VAL A 353 -9.17 -36.85 -17.74
N LEU A 354 -9.72 -36.46 -16.59
CA LEU A 354 -9.46 -37.16 -15.33
C LEU A 354 -9.98 -38.60 -15.35
N LEU A 355 -11.17 -38.82 -15.91
CA LEU A 355 -11.76 -40.16 -16.03
C LEU A 355 -11.01 -41.03 -17.05
N GLU A 356 -10.62 -40.47 -18.20
CA GLU A 356 -9.81 -41.16 -19.21
C GLU A 356 -8.43 -41.55 -18.69
N SER A 357 -7.88 -40.78 -17.74
CA SER A 357 -6.59 -41.04 -17.10
C SER A 357 -6.67 -42.07 -15.96
N GLY A 358 -7.86 -42.63 -15.69
CA GLY A 358 -8.06 -43.68 -14.68
C GLY A 358 -8.05 -43.21 -13.23
N ILE A 359 -8.25 -41.91 -12.97
CA ILE A 359 -8.38 -41.37 -11.61
C ILE A 359 -9.67 -41.87 -10.97
N ASP A 360 -9.64 -42.16 -9.65
CA ASP A 360 -10.83 -42.62 -8.91
C ASP A 360 -12.04 -41.67 -9.17
N PRO A 361 -13.17 -42.20 -9.67
CA PRO A 361 -14.39 -41.43 -9.88
C PRO A 361 -14.83 -40.62 -8.65
N LEU A 362 -14.62 -41.13 -7.44
CA LEU A 362 -14.94 -40.41 -6.20
C LEU A 362 -14.06 -39.15 -6.04
N LEU A 363 -12.76 -39.25 -6.37
CA LEU A 363 -11.87 -38.10 -6.35
C LEU A 363 -12.26 -37.09 -7.43
N VAL A 364 -12.65 -37.54 -8.62
CA VAL A 364 -13.16 -36.67 -9.69
C VAL A 364 -14.40 -35.90 -9.23
N GLU A 365 -15.35 -36.56 -8.55
CA GLU A 365 -16.50 -35.86 -7.98
C GLU A 365 -16.11 -34.82 -6.93
N ILE A 366 -15.12 -35.13 -6.09
CA ILE A 366 -14.58 -34.21 -5.08
C ILE A 366 -13.94 -32.98 -5.76
N ILE A 367 -13.10 -33.18 -6.77
CA ILE A 367 -12.47 -32.10 -7.55
C ILE A 367 -13.52 -31.19 -8.20
N GLY A 368 -14.68 -31.74 -8.58
CA GLY A 368 -15.78 -30.98 -9.18
C GLY A 368 -16.56 -30.07 -8.22
N ILE A 369 -16.36 -30.18 -6.91
CA ILE A 369 -17.16 -29.43 -5.91
C ILE A 369 -17.05 -27.91 -6.07
N PRO A 370 -15.87 -27.30 -6.27
CA PRO A 370 -15.76 -25.85 -6.50
C PRO A 370 -16.59 -25.37 -7.70
N PHE A 371 -16.54 -26.10 -8.82
CA PHE A 371 -17.35 -25.80 -10.01
C PHE A 371 -18.84 -25.93 -9.71
N ASN A 372 -19.25 -27.08 -9.17
CA ASN A 372 -20.65 -27.33 -8.83
C ASN A 372 -21.22 -26.31 -7.83
N ARG A 373 -20.41 -25.85 -6.86
CA ARG A 373 -20.80 -24.82 -5.89
C ARG A 373 -21.12 -23.49 -6.58
N PHE A 374 -20.33 -23.10 -7.59
CA PHE A 374 -20.58 -21.88 -8.36
C PHE A 374 -21.83 -22.03 -9.24
N LEU A 375 -21.97 -23.17 -9.93
CA LEU A 375 -23.06 -23.43 -10.87
C LEU A 375 -24.45 -23.52 -10.23
N ARG A 376 -24.56 -23.84 -8.93
CA ARG A 376 -25.84 -23.95 -8.22
C ARG A 376 -26.52 -22.60 -7.92
N LEU A 377 -25.81 -21.47 -8.10
CA LEU A 377 -26.37 -20.11 -8.01
C LEU A 377 -27.24 -19.84 -6.76
N GLU A 378 -26.94 -20.44 -5.60
CA GLU A 378 -27.75 -20.32 -4.36
C GLU A 378 -27.66 -18.92 -3.69
N GLY A 379 -27.25 -17.88 -4.42
CA GLY A 379 -27.25 -16.50 -3.96
C GLY A 379 -26.18 -16.14 -2.92
N LYS A 380 -25.20 -17.02 -2.69
CA LYS A 380 -24.14 -16.83 -1.68
C LYS A 380 -22.72 -16.76 -2.26
N THR A 381 -22.55 -16.88 -3.57
CA THR A 381 -21.23 -16.86 -4.22
C THR A 381 -20.58 -15.49 -4.05
N THR A 382 -19.38 -15.45 -3.47
CA THR A 382 -18.64 -14.21 -3.27
C THR A 382 -17.50 -14.02 -4.26
N TRP A 383 -16.93 -12.81 -4.29
CA TRP A 383 -15.70 -12.54 -5.04
C TRP A 383 -14.52 -13.42 -4.63
N SER A 384 -14.40 -13.80 -3.35
CA SER A 384 -13.38 -14.77 -2.93
C SER A 384 -13.62 -16.14 -3.53
N ASP A 385 -14.88 -16.60 -3.58
CA ASP A 385 -15.23 -17.89 -4.17
C ASP A 385 -14.88 -17.91 -5.67
N PHE A 386 -15.21 -16.84 -6.41
CA PHE A 386 -14.89 -16.72 -7.84
C PHE A 386 -13.39 -16.65 -8.11
N ARG A 387 -12.63 -15.84 -7.35
CA ARG A 387 -11.16 -15.76 -7.49
C ARG A 387 -10.50 -17.11 -7.19
N TYR A 388 -10.97 -17.80 -6.16
CA TYR A 388 -10.51 -19.15 -5.85
C TYR A 388 -10.80 -20.11 -7.00
N LEU A 389 -12.05 -20.15 -7.50
CA LEU A 389 -12.45 -21.05 -8.59
C LEU A 389 -11.63 -20.80 -9.86
N ARG A 390 -11.42 -19.54 -10.26
CA ARG A 390 -10.58 -19.21 -11.43
C ARG A 390 -9.16 -19.72 -11.28
N LYS A 391 -8.55 -19.53 -10.11
CA LYS A 391 -7.19 -20.02 -9.84
C LYS A 391 -7.17 -21.56 -9.80
N PHE A 392 -8.17 -22.17 -9.18
CA PHE A 392 -8.33 -23.62 -9.09
C PHE A 392 -8.45 -24.26 -10.48
N GLY A 393 -9.35 -23.75 -11.32
CA GLY A 393 -9.54 -24.24 -12.69
C GLY A 393 -8.29 -24.08 -13.55
N ALA A 394 -7.63 -22.91 -13.51
CA ALA A 394 -6.41 -22.67 -14.27
C ALA A 394 -5.26 -23.64 -13.92
N ILE A 395 -4.99 -23.84 -12.62
CA ILE A 395 -3.93 -24.76 -12.17
C ILE A 395 -4.30 -26.21 -12.49
N LEU A 396 -5.57 -26.59 -12.31
CA LEU A 396 -6.04 -27.92 -12.65
C LEU A 396 -5.92 -28.19 -14.16
N ALA A 397 -6.29 -27.23 -15.01
CA ALA A 397 -6.16 -27.30 -16.46
C ALA A 397 -4.69 -27.41 -16.90
N GLU A 398 -3.78 -26.68 -16.25
CA GLU A 398 -2.34 -26.77 -16.49
C GLU A 398 -1.80 -28.16 -16.13
N CYS A 399 -2.19 -28.67 -14.96
CA CYS A 399 -1.79 -29.99 -14.48
C CYS A 399 -2.20 -31.10 -15.45
N ILE A 400 -3.45 -31.10 -15.91
CA ILE A 400 -3.93 -32.12 -16.86
C ILE A 400 -3.35 -31.95 -18.27
N SER A 401 -2.91 -30.76 -18.64
CA SER A 401 -2.31 -30.48 -19.96
C SER A 401 -0.84 -30.88 -20.04
N ALA A 402 -0.14 -31.00 -18.91
CA ALA A 402 1.29 -31.28 -18.84
C ALA A 402 1.69 -32.73 -19.17
N GLY A 403 0.73 -33.63 -19.42
CA GLY A 403 1.00 -35.05 -19.68
C GLY A 403 0.83 -35.92 -18.43
N SER A 404 1.59 -37.01 -18.27
CA SER A 404 1.30 -38.02 -17.23
C SER A 404 1.27 -37.42 -15.82
N PHE A 405 0.06 -37.32 -15.27
CA PHE A 405 -0.19 -37.07 -13.85
C PHE A 405 -0.79 -38.34 -13.25
N ASP A 406 -0.43 -38.62 -12.00
CA ASP A 406 -1.05 -39.69 -11.23
C ASP A 406 -1.92 -39.09 -10.12
N GLU A 407 -2.62 -39.98 -9.41
CA GLU A 407 -3.50 -39.58 -8.33
C GLU A 407 -2.75 -38.83 -7.21
N ILE A 408 -1.51 -39.22 -6.92
CA ILE A 408 -0.69 -38.59 -5.86
C ILE A 408 -0.38 -37.14 -6.22
N VAL A 409 0.00 -36.87 -7.48
CA VAL A 409 0.26 -35.51 -7.99
C VAL A 409 -0.99 -34.65 -7.86
N LEU A 410 -2.18 -35.19 -8.17
CA LEU A 410 -3.43 -34.45 -7.98
C LEU A 410 -3.73 -34.15 -6.51
N LEU A 411 -3.51 -35.10 -5.60
CA LEU A 411 -3.71 -34.88 -4.17
C LEU A 411 -2.76 -33.79 -3.63
N GLU A 412 -1.48 -33.84 -4.02
CA GLU A 412 -0.50 -32.82 -3.65
C GLU A 412 -0.87 -31.45 -4.25
N MET A 413 -1.35 -31.41 -5.49
CA MET A 413 -1.84 -30.18 -6.10
C MET A 413 -3.06 -29.60 -5.36
N LEU A 414 -4.02 -30.43 -4.96
CA LEU A 414 -5.18 -29.99 -4.18
C LEU A 414 -4.78 -29.42 -2.81
N ILE A 415 -3.76 -30.00 -2.16
CA ILE A 415 -3.15 -29.43 -0.95
C ILE A 415 -2.51 -28.06 -1.25
N GLY A 416 -1.72 -27.98 -2.32
CA GLY A 416 -1.06 -26.73 -2.75
C GLY A 416 -2.04 -25.62 -3.14
N LEU A 417 -3.26 -25.99 -3.56
CA LEU A 417 -4.37 -25.08 -3.84
C LEU A 417 -5.14 -24.65 -2.58
N GLY A 418 -4.84 -25.22 -1.41
CA GLY A 418 -5.57 -24.94 -0.16
C GLY A 418 -6.98 -25.52 -0.15
N TYR A 419 -7.20 -26.67 -0.80
CA TYR A 419 -8.51 -27.30 -0.94
C TYR A 419 -8.96 -28.04 0.33
N ASN A 420 -9.34 -27.27 1.35
CA ASN A 420 -9.74 -27.74 2.67
C ASN A 420 -11.22 -28.19 2.79
N HIS A 421 -11.70 -28.93 1.79
CA HIS A 421 -13.04 -29.50 1.81
C HIS A 421 -13.08 -30.85 2.55
N SER A 422 -14.07 -31.05 3.42
CA SER A 422 -14.13 -32.25 4.29
C SER A 422 -14.22 -33.58 3.54
N ARG A 423 -14.83 -33.60 2.34
CA ARG A 423 -14.83 -34.82 1.51
C ARG A 423 -13.43 -35.17 0.99
N PHE A 424 -12.60 -34.16 0.71
CA PHE A 424 -11.20 -34.37 0.31
C PHE A 424 -10.37 -34.90 1.48
N SER A 425 -10.50 -34.30 2.66
CA SER A 425 -9.82 -34.79 3.87
C SER A 425 -10.16 -36.26 4.16
N ALA A 426 -11.44 -36.61 4.06
CA ALA A 426 -11.92 -37.98 4.26
C ALA A 426 -11.39 -38.95 3.18
N TYR A 427 -11.34 -38.52 1.91
CA TYR A 427 -10.79 -39.31 0.81
C TYR A 427 -9.30 -39.60 1.05
N TYR A 428 -8.50 -38.56 1.32
CA TYR A 428 -7.07 -38.69 1.58
C TYR A 428 -6.79 -39.62 2.76
N SER A 429 -7.53 -39.44 3.85
CA SER A 429 -7.38 -40.26 5.07
C SER A 429 -7.70 -41.73 4.79
N ARG A 430 -8.78 -42.04 4.05
CA ARG A 430 -9.14 -43.43 3.67
C ARG A 430 -8.12 -44.06 2.74
N MET A 431 -7.61 -43.32 1.75
CA MET A 431 -6.55 -43.79 0.87
C MET A 431 -5.31 -44.16 1.69
N LEU A 432 -4.93 -43.30 2.64
CA LEU A 432 -3.77 -43.55 3.49
C LEU A 432 -4.01 -44.72 4.47
N GLN A 433 -5.22 -44.87 5.02
CA GLN A 433 -5.62 -46.04 5.82
C GLN A 433 -5.54 -47.35 5.03
N ALA A 434 -6.04 -47.37 3.80
CA ALA A 434 -5.95 -48.54 2.93
C ALA A 434 -4.50 -48.88 2.57
N ALA A 435 -3.63 -47.88 2.41
CA ALA A 435 -2.21 -48.10 2.12
C ALA A 435 -1.43 -48.70 3.30
N ILE A 436 -1.95 -48.60 4.53
CA ILE A 436 -1.28 -49.09 5.74
C ILE A 436 -1.96 -50.33 6.36
N SER A 437 -3.15 -50.72 5.91
CA SER A 437 -3.98 -51.76 6.56
C SER A 437 -3.28 -53.11 6.66
N ASP A 438 -2.49 -53.48 5.66
CA ASP A 438 -1.82 -54.78 5.55
C ASP A 438 -0.36 -54.76 6.04
N LEU A 439 0.12 -53.61 6.53
CA LEU A 439 1.51 -53.42 6.97
C LEU A 439 1.68 -53.72 8.46
N ASN A 440 2.91 -54.06 8.87
CA ASN A 440 3.23 -54.18 10.29
C ASN A 440 3.34 -52.79 10.96
N PRO A 441 3.21 -52.67 12.31
CA PRO A 441 3.18 -51.38 12.98
C PRO A 441 4.39 -50.46 12.73
N GLU A 442 5.57 -51.03 12.51
CA GLU A 442 6.78 -50.24 12.23
C GLU A 442 6.74 -49.64 10.81
N GLU A 443 6.26 -50.42 9.84
CA GLU A 443 6.06 -49.98 8.46
C GLU A 443 4.92 -48.96 8.34
N GLN A 444 3.79 -49.19 9.04
CA GLN A 444 2.69 -48.23 9.14
C GLN A 444 3.20 -46.87 9.61
N ARG A 445 3.99 -46.86 10.70
CA ARG A 445 4.60 -45.64 11.25
C ARG A 445 5.50 -44.93 10.24
N LYS A 446 6.32 -45.67 9.48
CA LYS A 446 7.19 -45.08 8.44
C LYS A 446 6.39 -44.43 7.31
N VAL A 447 5.31 -45.06 6.86
CA VAL A 447 4.43 -44.53 5.81
C VAL A 447 3.73 -43.25 6.30
N LEU A 448 3.16 -43.27 7.50
CA LEU A 448 2.49 -42.12 8.11
C LEU A 448 3.44 -40.92 8.30
N LEU A 449 4.67 -41.15 8.78
CA LEU A 449 5.68 -40.09 8.93
C LEU A 449 6.09 -39.48 7.57
N ARG A 450 6.24 -40.30 6.52
CA ARG A 450 6.52 -39.82 5.16
C ARG A 450 5.36 -39.02 4.60
N ALA A 451 4.12 -39.49 4.77
CA ALA A 451 2.93 -38.77 4.34
C ALA A 451 2.83 -37.42 5.04
N LYS A 452 3.04 -37.38 6.36
CA LYS A 452 3.09 -36.12 7.14
C LYS A 452 4.16 -35.16 6.62
N ALA A 453 5.38 -35.65 6.37
CA ALA A 453 6.45 -34.82 5.80
C ALA A 453 6.06 -34.25 4.43
N ARG A 454 5.45 -35.06 3.57
CA ARG A 454 4.98 -34.63 2.25
C ARG A 454 3.95 -33.51 2.32
N LEU A 455 2.98 -33.57 3.25
CA LEU A 455 1.97 -32.51 3.42
C LEU A 455 2.58 -31.10 3.52
N PHE A 456 3.72 -30.97 4.19
CA PHE A 456 4.40 -29.69 4.41
C PHE A 456 5.50 -29.38 3.39
N GLN A 457 5.79 -30.31 2.47
CA GLN A 457 6.74 -30.12 1.37
C GLN A 457 6.04 -29.72 0.04
N VAL A 458 4.71 -29.78 0.00
CA VAL A 458 3.93 -29.33 -1.16
C VAL A 458 4.17 -27.85 -1.44
N THR A 459 4.38 -27.51 -2.71
CA THR A 459 4.49 -26.12 -3.15
C THR A 459 3.11 -25.48 -3.18
N LEU A 460 2.95 -24.33 -2.53
CA LEU A 460 1.68 -23.59 -2.50
C LEU A 460 1.48 -22.81 -3.82
N TYR A 461 0.38 -23.07 -4.49
CA TYR A 461 -0.06 -22.31 -5.68
C TYR A 461 -0.79 -21.01 -5.32
N THR A 462 -1.34 -20.95 -4.10
CA THR A 462 -2.08 -19.80 -3.60
C THR A 462 -2.06 -19.73 -2.08
N SER A 463 -2.24 -18.53 -1.52
CA SER A 463 -2.52 -18.31 -0.11
C SER A 463 -4.02 -18.44 0.23
N MET A 464 -4.89 -18.54 -0.78
CA MET A 464 -6.33 -18.70 -0.62
C MET A 464 -6.68 -20.09 -0.08
N ARG A 465 -7.90 -20.20 0.48
CA ARG A 465 -8.49 -21.47 0.94
C ARG A 465 -9.87 -21.62 0.31
N PHE A 466 -10.27 -22.85 0.01
CA PHE A 466 -11.61 -23.12 -0.50
C PHE A 466 -12.70 -22.70 0.49
N ASP A 467 -12.47 -22.99 1.77
CA ASP A 467 -13.28 -22.54 2.90
C ASP A 467 -12.41 -21.69 3.85
N PRO A 468 -12.52 -20.35 3.80
CA PRO A 468 -11.74 -19.48 4.67
C PRO A 468 -12.00 -19.67 6.17
N GLY A 469 -13.17 -20.21 6.54
CA GLY A 469 -13.55 -20.48 7.92
C GLY A 469 -12.94 -21.77 8.48
N LYS A 470 -12.42 -22.65 7.62
CA LYS A 470 -11.76 -23.89 8.03
C LYS A 470 -10.25 -23.74 8.10
N MET A 471 -9.63 -24.56 8.94
CA MET A 471 -8.17 -24.64 8.99
C MET A 471 -7.58 -25.11 7.64
N ARG A 472 -6.28 -24.92 7.48
CA ARG A 472 -5.53 -25.40 6.31
C ARG A 472 -5.58 -26.93 6.21
N VAL A 473 -5.65 -27.44 4.99
CA VAL A 473 -5.86 -28.87 4.73
C VAL A 473 -4.67 -29.71 5.19
N GLU A 474 -3.45 -29.21 4.99
CA GLU A 474 -2.22 -29.83 5.48
C GLU A 474 -2.22 -29.98 7.01
N ASN A 475 -2.77 -29.00 7.74
CA ASN A 475 -2.87 -29.04 9.19
C ASN A 475 -3.98 -30.00 9.67
N GLU A 476 -5.11 -30.05 8.97
CA GLU A 476 -6.20 -30.99 9.25
C GLU A 476 -5.74 -32.44 9.07
N LEU A 477 -5.10 -32.74 7.94
CA LEU A 477 -4.54 -34.05 7.63
C LEU A 477 -3.40 -34.43 8.57
N SER A 478 -2.52 -33.48 8.93
CA SER A 478 -1.45 -33.72 9.91
C SER A 478 -2.02 -34.14 11.27
N ARG A 479 -3.08 -33.48 11.76
CA ARG A 479 -3.72 -33.84 13.04
C ARG A 479 -4.30 -35.25 13.00
N TRP A 480 -4.90 -35.62 11.88
CA TRP A 480 -5.41 -36.96 11.68
C TRP A 480 -4.27 -38.01 11.67
N ILE A 481 -3.16 -37.74 10.99
CA ILE A 481 -1.98 -38.62 10.99
C ILE A 481 -1.39 -38.77 12.41
N ASP A 482 -1.33 -37.68 13.17
CA ASP A 482 -0.82 -37.71 14.55
C ASP A 482 -1.67 -38.61 15.45
N ALA A 483 -3.00 -38.57 15.28
CA ALA A 483 -3.92 -39.46 15.99
C ALA A 483 -3.69 -40.95 15.61
N GLU A 484 -3.48 -41.27 14.32
CA GLU A 484 -3.19 -42.63 13.86
C GLU A 484 -1.82 -43.16 14.35
N LEU A 485 -0.84 -42.27 14.53
CA LEU A 485 0.48 -42.61 15.09
C LEU A 485 0.43 -42.96 16.59
N GLY A 486 -0.75 -42.85 17.23
CA GLY A 486 -0.89 -43.02 18.68
C GLY A 486 -0.11 -41.95 19.46
N VAL A 487 0.23 -40.83 18.80
CA VAL A 487 0.68 -39.64 19.51
C VAL A 487 -0.54 -39.20 20.31
N PRO A 488 -0.45 -39.10 21.65
CA PRO A 488 -1.57 -38.61 22.45
C PRO A 488 -2.13 -37.34 21.78
N LEU A 489 -3.45 -37.17 21.82
CA LEU A 489 -4.07 -35.84 21.75
C LEU A 489 -3.64 -35.02 22.98
N GLU A 490 -2.33 -34.96 23.26
CA GLU A 490 -1.73 -33.81 23.87
C GLU A 490 -2.12 -32.66 22.96
N SER A 491 -2.82 -31.70 23.58
CA SER A 491 -3.11 -30.36 23.11
C SER A 491 -2.29 -30.06 21.87
N VAL A 492 -2.97 -29.66 20.78
CA VAL A 492 -2.40 -28.87 19.68
C VAL A 492 -0.95 -28.60 20.03
N VAL A 493 -0.01 -29.41 19.51
CA VAL A 493 1.35 -28.94 19.39
C VAL A 493 1.18 -27.80 18.40
N ALA A 494 0.74 -26.68 18.97
CA ALA A 494 1.17 -25.40 18.57
C ALA A 494 2.64 -25.61 18.35
N LEU A 495 3.14 -24.96 17.32
CA LEU A 495 4.47 -24.43 17.44
C LEU A 495 4.44 -23.48 18.68
N GLU A 496 4.37 -24.06 19.89
CA GLU A 496 4.91 -23.60 21.14
C GLU A 496 6.27 -24.33 21.29
N GLY A 497 7.07 -24.31 20.23
CA GLY A 497 8.25 -23.51 20.47
C GLY A 497 7.69 -22.12 20.76
N GLU A 498 7.69 -21.69 22.02
CA GLU A 498 7.55 -20.27 22.33
C GLU A 498 8.63 -19.56 21.51
N ALA A 499 8.32 -19.24 20.26
CA ALA A 499 9.05 -18.27 19.50
C ALA A 499 8.77 -16.97 20.24
N GLY A 500 9.61 -16.66 21.23
CA GLY A 500 9.69 -15.31 21.76
C GLY A 500 9.83 -15.14 23.26
N LYS A 501 9.78 -16.17 24.13
CA LYS A 501 10.08 -15.91 25.54
C LYS A 501 11.58 -15.76 25.78
N LEU A 502 11.97 -14.60 26.32
CA LEU A 502 13.36 -14.27 26.58
C LEU A 502 13.86 -15.06 27.80
N ASN A 503 14.95 -15.80 27.60
CA ASN A 503 15.70 -16.43 28.70
C ASN A 503 16.50 -15.37 29.45
N ARG A 504 16.47 -15.41 30.78
CA ARG A 504 17.11 -14.40 31.64
C ARG A 504 17.93 -15.01 32.76
N THR A 505 18.91 -14.25 33.23
CA THR A 505 19.74 -14.60 34.40
C THR A 505 19.18 -14.09 35.73
N GLN A 506 18.25 -13.13 35.67
CA GLN A 506 17.64 -12.46 36.84
C GLN A 506 16.57 -13.31 37.53
N ARG A 507 16.44 -13.13 38.85
CA ARG A 507 15.30 -13.66 39.61
C ARG A 507 14.00 -12.98 39.20
N VAL A 508 12.87 -13.59 39.54
CA VAL A 508 11.53 -13.05 39.20
C VAL A 508 11.28 -11.65 39.75
N ALA A 509 11.68 -11.41 41.00
CA ALA A 509 11.55 -10.10 41.61
C ALA A 509 12.47 -9.06 40.94
N GLU A 510 13.65 -9.48 40.49
CA GLU A 510 14.59 -8.60 39.80
C GLU A 510 14.07 -8.19 38.41
N LEU A 511 13.50 -9.14 37.65
CA LEU A 511 12.88 -8.81 36.36
C LEU A 511 11.68 -7.88 36.56
N ALA A 512 10.77 -8.22 37.48
CA ALA A 512 9.58 -7.42 37.72
C ALA A 512 9.93 -5.97 38.07
N TYR A 513 10.98 -5.78 38.89
CA TYR A 513 11.48 -4.46 39.24
C TYR A 513 12.14 -3.74 38.05
N TRP A 514 12.93 -4.46 37.22
CA TRP A 514 13.54 -3.92 36.01
C TRP A 514 12.50 -3.42 34.99
N GLU A 515 11.53 -4.25 34.64
CA GLU A 515 10.48 -3.89 33.69
C GLU A 515 9.63 -2.72 34.22
N LYS A 516 9.42 -2.66 35.54
CA LYS A 516 8.75 -1.51 36.15
C LYS A 516 9.54 -0.21 36.02
N LEU A 517 10.86 -0.26 36.19
CA LEU A 517 11.72 0.91 36.04
C LEU A 517 11.63 1.46 34.62
N MET A 518 11.70 0.59 33.62
CA MET A 518 11.57 0.94 32.20
C MET A 518 10.19 1.55 31.89
N TYR A 519 9.12 0.95 32.42
CA TYR A 519 7.76 1.50 32.32
C TYR A 519 7.67 2.92 32.92
N ASP A 520 8.22 3.14 34.11
CA ASP A 520 8.17 4.45 34.79
C ASP A 520 8.97 5.54 34.09
N HIS A 521 9.98 5.16 33.30
CA HIS A 521 10.82 6.08 32.54
C HIS A 521 10.39 6.18 31.07
N GLY A 522 9.21 5.68 30.72
CA GLY A 522 8.57 5.91 29.42
C GLY A 522 9.08 5.03 28.27
N PHE A 523 9.80 3.95 28.56
CA PHE A 523 10.19 2.97 27.54
C PHE A 523 9.01 2.13 27.03
N TYR A 524 7.91 2.09 27.77
CA TYR A 524 6.69 1.39 27.42
C TYR A 524 5.47 2.29 27.56
N ASN A 525 4.47 2.12 26.68
CA ASN A 525 3.21 2.88 26.67
C ASN A 525 2.00 1.95 26.85
N GLU A 526 2.06 1.07 27.84
CA GLU A 526 0.96 0.13 28.13
C GLU A 526 -0.12 0.80 28.98
N SER A 527 -1.38 0.45 28.72
CA SER A 527 -2.54 1.17 29.26
C SER A 527 -2.71 1.05 30.78
N ASN A 528 -2.26 -0.06 31.38
CA ASN A 528 -2.22 -0.25 32.83
C ASN A 528 -1.27 -1.39 33.24
N LEU A 529 -1.00 -1.48 34.54
CA LEU A 529 -0.05 -2.46 35.10
C LEU A 529 -0.56 -3.91 35.08
N ASP A 530 -1.87 -4.16 34.96
CA ASP A 530 -2.41 -5.52 34.82
C ASP A 530 -2.08 -6.09 33.44
N VAL A 531 -2.37 -5.33 32.39
CA VAL A 531 -2.01 -5.67 31.01
C VAL A 531 -0.49 -5.80 30.86
N PHE A 532 0.26 -4.88 31.45
CA PHE A 532 1.72 -4.92 31.42
C PHE A 532 2.29 -6.17 32.12
N SER A 533 1.77 -6.52 33.29
CA SER A 533 2.23 -7.71 34.04
C SER A 533 1.90 -9.02 33.33
N GLU A 534 0.74 -9.10 32.68
CA GLU A 534 0.37 -10.25 31.84
C GLU A 534 1.29 -10.37 30.61
N LYS A 535 1.65 -9.25 29.96
CA LYS A 535 2.61 -9.25 28.86
C LYS A 535 4.00 -9.69 29.32
N ILE A 536 4.49 -9.23 30.47
CA ILE A 536 5.77 -9.69 31.04
C ILE A 536 5.73 -11.20 31.30
N ALA A 537 4.66 -11.71 31.90
CA ALA A 537 4.48 -13.14 32.16
C ALA A 537 4.47 -13.98 30.88
N ARG A 538 3.91 -13.44 29.79
CA ARG A 538 3.87 -14.06 28.46
C ARG A 538 5.17 -13.95 27.68
N ASN A 539 6.09 -13.06 28.05
CA ASN A 539 7.31 -12.79 27.30
C ASN A 539 8.61 -13.28 27.98
N PHE A 540 8.56 -13.73 29.24
CA PHE A 540 9.76 -14.18 29.95
C PHE A 540 9.56 -15.45 30.78
N ASN A 541 10.58 -16.32 30.78
CA ASN A 541 10.59 -17.55 31.56
C ASN A 541 11.38 -17.45 32.88
N ALA A 542 11.07 -18.32 33.83
CA ALA A 542 11.89 -18.52 35.02
C ALA A 542 13.23 -19.14 34.68
N LYS A 543 14.21 -18.98 35.59
CA LYS A 543 15.52 -19.62 35.47
C LYS A 543 15.43 -21.16 35.41
N ASP A 544 14.35 -21.74 35.94
CA ASP A 544 14.06 -23.17 35.92
C ASP A 544 12.99 -23.57 34.87
N GLY A 545 12.68 -22.69 33.92
CA GLY A 545 11.73 -22.97 32.84
C GLY A 545 10.26 -22.87 33.22
N ARG A 546 9.92 -22.55 34.49
CA ARG A 546 8.53 -22.32 34.90
C ARG A 546 8.00 -20.99 34.34
N SER A 547 6.75 -21.02 33.86
CA SER A 547 6.01 -19.80 33.53
C SER A 547 5.47 -19.12 34.80
N PHE A 548 5.37 -17.80 34.77
CA PHE A 548 4.75 -17.01 35.85
C PHE A 548 3.35 -16.56 35.45
N THR A 549 2.51 -16.22 36.43
CA THR A 549 1.25 -15.52 36.20
C THR A 549 1.46 -14.00 36.25
N GLY A 550 0.65 -13.23 35.52
CA GLY A 550 0.70 -11.76 35.60
C GLY A 550 0.47 -11.26 37.03
N SER A 551 -0.39 -11.92 37.80
CA SER A 551 -0.60 -11.63 39.23
C SER A 551 0.67 -11.80 40.07
N SER A 552 1.49 -12.83 39.79
CA SER A 552 2.76 -13.09 40.50
C SER A 552 3.83 -12.05 40.16
N ILE A 553 3.85 -11.56 38.91
CA ILE A 553 4.74 -10.47 38.47
C ILE A 553 4.29 -9.14 39.08
N LYS A 554 2.99 -8.82 38.99
CA LYS A 554 2.40 -7.58 39.52
C LYS A 554 2.73 -7.37 41.00
N ALA A 555 2.64 -8.44 41.80
CA ALA A 555 2.98 -8.40 43.22
C ALA A 555 4.46 -8.07 43.52
N LYS A 556 5.36 -8.21 42.52
CA LYS A 556 6.81 -8.02 42.68
C LYS A 556 7.35 -6.76 42.00
N LEU A 557 6.53 -6.02 41.24
CA LEU A 557 6.95 -4.79 40.53
C LEU A 557 7.51 -3.71 41.50
N TYR A 558 7.03 -3.68 42.74
CA TYR A 558 7.37 -2.65 43.74
C TYR A 558 8.24 -3.18 44.90
N SER A 559 9.17 -4.09 44.60
CA SER A 559 10.07 -4.60 45.64
C SER A 559 10.88 -3.46 46.28
N LYS A 560 10.85 -3.38 47.62
CA LYS A 560 11.74 -2.51 48.43
C LYS A 560 12.93 -3.29 49.00
N ASP A 561 13.07 -4.55 48.62
CA ASP A 561 14.14 -5.41 49.12
C ASP A 561 15.48 -5.03 48.47
N LYS A 562 16.44 -4.64 49.30
CA LYS A 562 17.82 -4.33 48.87
C LYS A 562 18.45 -5.50 48.11
N SER A 563 18.08 -6.74 48.42
CA SER A 563 18.59 -7.93 47.74
C SER A 563 18.16 -8.03 46.27
N VAL A 564 17.05 -7.37 45.91
CA VAL A 564 16.51 -7.30 44.54
C VAL A 564 17.03 -6.05 43.81
N ILE A 565 17.13 -4.93 44.52
CA ILE A 565 17.50 -3.63 43.93
C ILE A 565 19.01 -3.53 43.66
N ALA A 566 19.86 -3.99 44.59
CA ALA A 566 21.31 -3.82 44.49
C ALA A 566 21.93 -4.47 43.22
N PRO A 567 21.53 -5.69 42.80
CA PRO A 567 22.01 -6.28 41.55
C PRO A 567 21.65 -5.48 40.29
N ILE A 568 20.45 -4.90 40.25
CA ILE A 568 19.97 -4.11 39.11
C ILE A 568 20.72 -2.78 39.04
N ALA A 569 20.87 -2.10 40.19
CA ALA A 569 21.62 -0.84 40.28
C ALA A 569 23.10 -0.99 39.92
N LYS A 570 23.67 -2.19 40.09
CA LYS A 570 25.03 -2.50 39.61
C LYS A 570 25.06 -2.57 38.08
N LYS A 571 24.16 -3.35 37.46
CA LYS A 571 24.08 -3.49 36.00
C LYS A 571 23.79 -2.17 35.29
N LEU A 572 22.92 -1.33 35.87
CA LEU A 572 22.62 0.00 35.32
C LEU A 572 23.85 0.92 35.29
N ARG A 573 24.72 0.84 36.29
CA ARG A 573 25.99 1.60 36.28
C ARG A 573 26.92 1.10 35.19
N GLU A 574 27.05 -0.22 35.05
CA GLU A 574 27.84 -0.81 33.96
C GLU A 574 27.32 -0.38 32.58
N MET A 575 26.00 -0.38 32.37
CA MET A 575 25.40 0.10 31.12
C MET A 575 25.57 1.60 30.89
N LEU A 576 25.55 2.41 31.96
CA LEU A 576 25.79 3.85 31.87
C LEU A 576 27.25 4.14 31.50
N ASP A 577 28.19 3.44 32.14
CA ASP A 577 29.62 3.54 31.82
C ASP A 577 29.87 3.15 30.35
N ASP A 578 29.20 2.12 29.82
CA ASP A 578 29.26 1.76 28.40
C ASP A 578 28.73 2.88 27.50
N LEU A 579 27.58 3.47 27.83
CA LEU A 579 27.00 4.59 27.05
C LEU A 579 27.90 5.83 27.06
N ASP A 580 28.47 6.17 28.21
CA ASP A 580 29.40 7.29 28.36
C ASP A 580 30.69 7.06 27.54
N ASN A 581 31.11 5.81 27.35
CA ASN A 581 32.23 5.46 26.46
C ASN A 581 31.87 5.53 24.96
N PHE A 582 30.60 5.38 24.59
CA PHE A 582 30.13 5.46 23.19
C PHE A 582 29.77 6.89 22.75
N LEU A 583 29.49 7.78 23.69
CA LEU A 583 29.23 9.18 23.39
C LEU A 583 30.56 9.95 23.31
N PRO A 584 30.89 10.61 22.18
CA PRO A 584 32.08 11.44 22.10
C PRO A 584 31.94 12.60 23.09
N GLY A 585 32.91 12.73 24.00
CA GLY A 585 32.96 13.79 25.01
C GLY A 585 33.11 15.20 24.46
#